data_AF-Q18KV3-F1
#
_entry.id   AF-Q18KV3-F1
#
_cell.length_a   1.000
_cell.length_b   1.000
_cell.length_c   1.000
_cell.angle_alpha   90.00
_cell.angle_beta   90.00
_cell.angle_gamma   90.00
#
_symmetry.space_group_name_H-M   'P 1'
#
loop_
_entity.id
_entity.type
_entity.pdbx_description
1 polymer ?
#
loop_
_entity_poly.entity_id
_entity_poly.type
_entity_poly.pdbx_seq_one_letter_code
_entity_poly.pdbx_strand_id
1 'polypeptide(L)'
;MTLVESVNRPELQVEADTLPSDNDTVINADHLSVEVEIDAPTEHDKPIFHSCPSADGQRSPTNTDDDGKLEDVNGDAESTFDDVIALAFVISQTGQLTEQQRDALNIDGEDDVDFDNVIALTFNI
;
A
#
# COMPACT_ATOMS: atom_id res chain seq x y z
N MET A 1 -28.09 10.94 2.54
CA MET A 1 -27.78 10.03 1.43
C MET A 1 -27.28 10.90 0.30
N THR A 2 -25.96 10.96 0.14
CA THR A 2 -25.32 11.84 -0.84
C THR A 2 -25.13 11.02 -2.10
N LEU A 3 -25.81 11.38 -3.19
CA LEU A 3 -25.49 10.82 -4.50
C LEU A 3 -24.12 11.34 -4.90
N VAL A 4 -23.16 10.44 -5.06
CA VAL A 4 -21.87 10.77 -5.67
C VAL A 4 -22.09 10.74 -7.18
N GLU A 5 -22.15 11.90 -7.83
CA GLU A 5 -22.48 12.02 -9.26
C GLU A 5 -21.37 11.55 -10.21
N SER A 6 -20.17 11.26 -9.72
CA SER A 6 -19.17 10.47 -10.46
C SER A 6 -17.98 10.13 -9.55
N VAL A 7 -17.48 8.91 -9.68
CA VAL A 7 -16.18 8.51 -9.16
C VAL A 7 -15.21 8.55 -10.34
N ASN A 8 -14.35 9.58 -10.39
CA ASN A 8 -13.33 9.71 -11.43
C ASN A 8 -11.97 9.24 -10.86
N ARG A 9 -11.71 7.93 -10.94
CA ARG A 9 -10.43 7.30 -10.60
C ARG A 9 -9.92 6.60 -11.87
N PRO A 10 -8.73 6.93 -12.37
CA PRO A 10 -8.23 6.40 -13.65
C PRO A 10 -8.06 4.87 -13.66
N GLU A 11 -7.92 4.25 -12.49
CA GLU A 11 -7.73 2.81 -12.30
C GLU A 11 -9.04 2.03 -12.09
N LEU A 12 -10.15 2.72 -11.81
CA LEU A 12 -11.44 2.07 -11.55
C LEU A 12 -12.27 2.03 -12.84
N GLN A 13 -12.29 0.88 -13.51
CA GLN A 13 -13.15 0.62 -14.66
C GLN A 13 -14.29 -0.32 -14.26
N VAL A 14 -15.53 0.11 -14.50
CA VAL A 14 -16.73 -0.71 -14.33
C VAL A 14 -17.31 -0.96 -15.72
N GLU A 15 -17.16 -2.18 -16.22
CA GLU A 15 -17.80 -2.63 -17.46
C GLU A 15 -18.99 -3.52 -17.12
N ALA A 16 -20.16 -3.17 -17.66
CA ALA A 16 -21.34 -4.01 -17.60
C ALA A 16 -21.57 -4.61 -19.00
N ASP A 17 -21.34 -5.91 -19.15
CA ASP A 17 -21.77 -6.63 -20.33
C ASP A 17 -23.28 -6.93 -20.26
N THR A 18 -23.86 -7.31 -21.39
CA THR A 18 -25.25 -7.77 -21.47
C THR A 18 -25.50 -8.86 -20.42
N LEU A 19 -26.49 -8.64 -19.56
CA LEU A 19 -26.92 -9.65 -18.59
C LEU A 19 -27.79 -10.68 -19.33
N PRO A 20 -27.31 -11.91 -19.53
CA PRO A 20 -28.17 -12.95 -20.06
C PRO A 20 -29.23 -13.26 -19.00
N SER A 21 -30.50 -13.16 -19.37
CA SER A 21 -31.55 -13.83 -18.61
C SER A 21 -31.38 -15.34 -18.76
N ASP A 22 -31.79 -16.06 -17.75
CA ASP A 22 -32.02 -17.51 -17.68
C ASP A 22 -32.90 -18.11 -18.81
N ASN A 23 -33.45 -17.25 -19.68
CA ASN A 23 -34.24 -17.61 -20.84
C ASN A 23 -33.72 -16.95 -22.14
N ASP A 24 -32.41 -16.71 -22.27
CA ASP A 24 -31.73 -16.15 -23.45
C ASP A 24 -32.34 -14.82 -23.94
N THR A 25 -33.01 -14.11 -23.03
CA THR A 25 -33.65 -12.83 -23.31
C THR A 25 -32.75 -11.73 -22.79
N VAL A 26 -32.42 -10.75 -23.63
CA VAL A 26 -31.64 -9.59 -23.17
C VAL A 26 -32.49 -8.80 -22.18
N ILE A 27 -32.01 -8.65 -20.95
CA ILE A 27 -32.64 -7.77 -19.97
C ILE A 27 -32.34 -6.34 -20.42
N ASN A 28 -33.33 -5.70 -21.04
CA ASN A 28 -33.27 -4.28 -21.37
C ASN A 28 -33.56 -3.49 -20.08
N ALA A 29 -32.54 -3.36 -19.24
CA ALA A 29 -32.64 -2.58 -18.02
C ALA A 29 -32.33 -1.12 -18.35
N ASP A 30 -33.36 -0.27 -18.39
CA ASP A 30 -33.19 1.18 -18.56
C ASP A 30 -32.38 1.80 -17.40
N HIS A 31 -32.22 1.07 -16.28
CA HIS A 31 -31.47 1.49 -15.10
C HIS A 31 -30.68 0.32 -14.49
N LEU A 32 -29.37 0.50 -14.37
CA LEU A 32 -28.45 -0.36 -13.60
C LEU A 32 -27.95 0.43 -12.38
N SER A 33 -28.07 -0.13 -11.19
CA SER A 33 -27.52 0.44 -9.96
C SER A 33 -26.38 -0.45 -9.46
N VAL A 34 -25.19 0.12 -9.31
CA VAL A 34 -24.02 -0.54 -8.73
C VAL A 34 -23.69 0.17 -7.42
N GLU A 35 -23.62 -0.58 -6.33
CA GLU A 35 -23.17 -0.07 -5.03
C GLU A 35 -21.73 -0.56 -4.81
N VAL A 36 -20.81 0.40 -4.64
CA VAL A 36 -19.40 0.12 -4.35
C VAL A 36 -19.09 0.72 -2.99
N GLU A 37 -18.79 -0.15 -2.03
CA GLU A 37 -18.27 0.25 -0.72
C GLU A 37 -16.74 0.25 -0.80
N ILE A 38 -16.13 1.40 -0.53
CA ILE A 38 -14.68 1.53 -0.41
C ILE A 38 -14.42 1.81 1.06
N ASP A 39 -13.96 0.79 1.78
CA ASP A 39 -13.49 0.97 3.14
C ASP A 39 -12.20 1.81 3.10
N ALA A 40 -12.19 2.91 3.86
CA ALA A 40 -10.92 3.56 4.16
C ALA A 40 -10.05 2.55 4.94
N PRO A 41 -8.72 2.48 4.68
CA PRO A 41 -7.86 1.59 5.42
C PRO A 41 -8.03 1.86 6.92
N THR A 42 -8.43 0.84 7.66
CA THR A 42 -8.64 0.94 9.10
C THR A 42 -7.29 0.80 9.79
N GLU A 43 -7.17 1.17 11.07
CA GLU A 43 -5.91 0.94 11.82
C GLU A 43 -5.50 -0.55 11.88
N HIS A 44 -6.41 -1.46 11.54
CA HIS A 44 -6.13 -2.89 11.40
C HIS A 44 -5.37 -3.25 10.11
N ASP A 45 -5.37 -2.34 9.13
CA ASP A 45 -4.60 -2.40 7.89
C ASP A 45 -3.25 -1.70 8.02
N LYS A 46 -2.89 -1.20 9.21
CA LYS A 46 -1.50 -0.81 9.49
C LYS A 46 -0.65 -2.06 9.34
N PRO A 47 0.34 -2.07 8.43
CA PRO A 47 1.08 -3.28 8.18
C PRO A 47 1.79 -3.69 9.47
N ILE A 48 1.65 -4.96 9.82
CA ILE A 48 2.24 -5.50 11.03
C ILE A 48 3.68 -5.92 10.69
N PHE A 49 4.64 -5.04 10.94
CA PHE A 49 6.06 -5.26 10.61
C PHE A 49 6.82 -6.00 11.72
N HIS A 50 6.31 -7.11 12.23
CA HIS A 50 6.99 -7.85 13.31
C HIS A 50 8.28 -8.57 12.87
N SER A 51 8.70 -8.44 11.60
CA SER A 51 9.80 -9.23 11.04
C SER A 51 10.43 -8.60 9.80
N CYS A 52 10.80 -7.33 9.88
CA CYS A 52 11.76 -6.81 8.90
C CYS A 52 13.12 -7.47 9.20
N PRO A 53 13.73 -8.22 8.26
CA PRO A 53 15.05 -8.78 8.49
C PRO A 53 16.02 -7.62 8.76
N SER A 54 16.79 -7.66 9.86
CA SER A 54 17.67 -6.57 10.36
C SER A 54 17.05 -5.43 11.18
N ALA A 55 15.78 -5.56 11.60
CA ALA A 55 15.30 -4.81 12.76
C ALA A 55 16.00 -5.35 14.02
N ASP A 56 17.22 -4.87 14.28
CA ASP A 56 17.96 -5.12 15.52
C ASP A 56 17.34 -4.35 16.71
N GLY A 57 16.35 -3.49 16.45
CA GLY A 57 15.57 -2.76 17.43
C GLY A 57 14.59 -3.63 18.23
N GLN A 58 14.19 -3.11 19.38
CA GLN A 58 13.26 -3.80 20.29
C GLN A 58 11.80 -3.72 19.83
N ARG A 59 11.51 -2.96 18.77
CA ARG A 59 10.15 -2.70 18.26
C ARG A 59 10.06 -3.05 16.78
N SER A 60 8.83 -3.06 16.28
CA SER A 60 8.58 -3.11 14.84
C SER A 60 8.94 -1.78 14.19
N PRO A 61 9.32 -1.79 12.90
CA PRO A 61 9.43 -0.60 12.09
C PRO A 61 8.21 0.32 12.21
N THR A 62 8.44 1.62 12.17
CA THR A 62 7.37 2.63 12.28
C THR A 62 7.43 3.69 11.19
N ASN A 63 6.24 4.21 10.89
CA ASN A 63 6.01 5.39 10.07
C ASN A 63 6.07 6.60 11.01
N THR A 64 7.06 7.45 10.86
CA THR A 64 7.36 8.51 11.84
C THR A 64 6.64 9.81 11.53
N ASP A 65 6.24 10.03 10.27
CA ASP A 65 5.57 11.25 9.81
C ASP A 65 4.13 11.06 9.29
N ASP A 66 3.60 9.84 9.42
CA ASP A 66 2.26 9.41 9.03
C ASP A 66 1.95 9.50 7.50
N ASP A 67 2.96 9.42 6.63
CA ASP A 67 2.77 9.52 5.17
C ASP A 67 2.39 8.18 4.48
N GLY A 68 2.62 7.06 5.17
CA GLY A 68 2.34 5.69 4.73
C GLY A 68 3.60 4.85 4.50
N LYS A 69 4.78 5.44 4.65
CA LYS A 69 6.10 4.85 4.49
C LYS A 69 6.73 4.55 5.86
N LEU A 70 7.79 3.75 5.86
CA LEU A 70 8.51 3.39 7.08
C LEU A 70 9.90 3.98 7.08
N GLU A 71 10.09 5.04 7.86
CA GLU A 71 11.38 5.70 8.02
C GLU A 71 12.21 5.08 9.15
N ASP A 72 11.55 4.60 10.22
CA ASP A 72 12.16 3.81 11.30
C ASP A 72 12.14 2.34 10.88
N VAL A 73 13.12 1.93 10.08
CA VAL A 73 13.23 0.56 9.55
C VAL A 73 13.83 -0.39 10.57
N ASN A 74 14.65 0.13 11.50
CA ASN A 74 15.34 -0.67 12.50
C ASN A 74 14.47 -0.94 13.76
N GLY A 75 13.40 -0.18 13.98
CA GLY A 75 12.47 -0.30 15.10
C GLY A 75 12.99 0.27 16.42
N ASP A 76 13.78 1.34 16.39
CA ASP A 76 14.30 2.05 17.58
C ASP A 76 13.47 3.29 17.96
N ALA A 77 12.46 3.62 17.16
CA ALA A 77 11.56 4.77 17.28
C ALA A 77 12.21 6.14 17.01
N GLU A 78 13.35 6.16 16.33
CA GLU A 78 13.95 7.33 15.73
C GLU A 78 14.11 7.09 14.22
N SER A 79 14.00 8.13 13.39
CA SER A 79 14.41 8.04 11.99
C SER A 79 15.81 8.61 11.89
N THR A 80 16.80 7.74 11.69
CA THR A 80 18.22 8.09 11.69
C THR A 80 18.97 7.40 10.55
N PHE A 81 20.26 7.70 10.39
CA PHE A 81 21.08 7.03 9.38
C PHE A 81 21.21 5.51 9.61
N ASP A 82 20.93 5.02 10.83
CA ASP A 82 20.93 3.58 11.10
C ASP A 82 19.76 2.88 10.37
N ASP A 83 18.66 3.57 10.08
CA ASP A 83 17.55 3.05 9.27
C ASP A 83 17.90 2.90 7.79
N VAL A 84 18.72 3.82 7.27
CA VAL A 84 19.29 3.70 5.92
C VAL A 84 20.10 2.42 5.79
N ILE A 85 20.92 2.13 6.81
CA ILE A 85 21.73 0.92 6.87
C ILE A 85 20.83 -0.31 6.97
N ALA A 86 19.82 -0.30 7.84
CA ALA A 86 18.85 -1.38 7.97
C ALA A 86 18.13 -1.66 6.64
N LEU A 87 17.63 -0.62 5.97
CA LEU A 87 16.96 -0.75 4.67
C LEU A 87 17.89 -1.39 3.62
N ALA A 88 19.16 -1.01 3.59
CA ALA A 88 20.14 -1.60 2.68
C ALA A 88 20.32 -3.12 2.86
N PHE A 89 20.12 -3.66 4.06
CA PHE A 89 20.12 -5.11 4.29
C PHE A 89 18.77 -5.75 3.96
N VAL A 90 17.67 -5.05 4.21
CA VAL A 90 16.30 -5.50 3.89
C VAL A 90 16.11 -5.66 2.38
N ILE A 91 16.59 -4.74 1.56
CA ILE A 91 16.41 -4.79 0.09
C ILE A 91 17.05 -6.03 -0.55
N SER A 92 18.05 -6.63 0.10
CA SER A 92 18.64 -7.91 -0.35
C SER A 92 17.70 -9.11 -0.17
N GLN A 93 16.59 -8.92 0.55
CA GLN A 93 15.61 -9.93 0.93
C GLN A 93 14.20 -9.57 0.46
N THR A 94 14.06 -8.68 -0.53
CA THR A 94 12.75 -8.22 -1.04
C THR A 94 11.82 -9.34 -1.49
N GLY A 95 12.36 -10.47 -1.98
CA GLY A 95 11.58 -11.66 -2.31
C GLY A 95 10.91 -12.37 -1.13
N GLN A 96 11.23 -11.98 0.11
CA GLN A 96 10.59 -12.47 1.34
C GLN A 96 9.56 -11.49 1.91
N LEU A 97 9.48 -10.27 1.36
CA LEU A 97 8.54 -9.25 1.78
C LEU A 97 7.17 -9.51 1.17
N THR A 98 6.12 -9.23 1.94
CA THR A 98 4.77 -9.14 1.39
C THR A 98 4.65 -7.89 0.50
N GLU A 99 3.62 -7.84 -0.34
CA GLU A 99 3.33 -6.64 -1.16
C GLU A 99 3.15 -5.40 -0.29
N GLN A 100 2.34 -5.49 0.76
CA GLN A 100 2.15 -4.40 1.73
C GLN A 100 3.46 -3.95 2.39
N GLN A 101 4.40 -4.86 2.64
CA GLN A 101 5.71 -4.50 3.17
C GLN A 101 6.59 -3.80 2.14
N ARG A 102 6.50 -4.19 0.88
CA ARG A 102 7.20 -3.49 -0.21
C ARG A 102 6.64 -2.10 -0.40
N ASP A 103 5.32 -1.93 -0.40
CA ASP A 103 4.68 -0.62 -0.58
C ASP A 103 5.09 0.38 0.51
N ALA A 104 5.28 -0.11 1.74
CA ALA A 104 5.69 0.72 2.87
C ALA A 104 7.20 1.02 2.90
N LEU A 105 8.04 0.15 2.33
CA LEU A 105 9.49 0.37 2.20
C LEU A 105 9.87 1.07 0.88
N ASN A 106 8.90 1.29 0.01
CA ASN A 106 9.05 2.03 -1.23
C ASN A 106 9.06 3.54 -0.94
N ILE A 107 10.19 4.05 -0.45
CA ILE A 107 10.36 5.44 0.01
C ILE A 107 10.38 6.46 -1.13
N ASP A 108 10.84 6.08 -2.32
CA ASP A 108 10.94 7.00 -3.48
C ASP A 108 9.64 7.06 -4.31
N GLY A 109 8.72 6.12 -4.08
CA GLY A 109 7.43 6.06 -4.76
C GLY A 109 7.49 5.42 -6.15
N GLU A 110 8.58 4.74 -6.50
CA GLU A 110 8.67 3.94 -7.72
C GLU A 110 8.12 2.51 -7.47
N ASP A 111 7.85 1.71 -8.50
CA ASP A 111 7.14 0.43 -8.30
C ASP A 111 7.97 -0.67 -7.60
N ASP A 112 9.25 -0.44 -7.35
CA ASP A 112 10.20 -1.41 -6.83
C ASP A 112 10.83 -0.99 -5.49
N VAL A 113 11.24 -1.99 -4.69
CA VAL A 113 12.03 -1.77 -3.48
C VAL A 113 13.48 -2.18 -3.71
N ASP A 114 14.36 -1.21 -3.90
CA ASP A 114 15.77 -1.39 -4.22
C ASP A 114 16.68 -0.31 -3.58
N PHE A 115 17.84 -0.08 -4.19
CA PHE A 115 18.83 0.85 -3.64
C PHE A 115 18.41 2.33 -3.76
N ASP A 116 17.52 2.68 -4.69
CA ASP A 116 17.04 4.05 -4.83
C ASP A 116 16.17 4.45 -3.62
N ASN A 117 15.45 3.51 -3.00
CA ASN A 117 14.76 3.75 -1.73
C ASN A 117 15.71 4.04 -0.57
N VAL A 118 16.89 3.40 -0.53
CA VAL A 118 17.93 3.67 0.48
C VAL A 118 18.44 5.11 0.32
N ILE A 119 18.64 5.54 -0.93
CA ILE A 119 19.05 6.92 -1.23
C ILE A 119 17.95 7.90 -0.84
N ALA A 120 16.69 7.61 -1.16
CA ALA A 120 15.56 8.45 -0.81
C ALA A 120 15.41 8.62 0.71
N LEU A 121 15.50 7.52 1.47
CA LEU A 121 15.48 7.56 2.93
C LEU A 121 16.60 8.44 3.49
N THR A 122 17.81 8.36 2.91
CA THR A 122 18.96 9.20 3.32
C THR A 122 18.66 10.71 3.26
N PHE A 123 17.79 11.15 2.35
CA PHE A 123 17.42 12.57 2.21
C PHE A 123 16.14 12.96 2.98
N ASN A 124 15.40 11.99 3.51
CA ASN A 124 14.19 12.19 4.30
C ASN A 124 14.45 12.26 5.82
N ILE A 125 15.64 11.85 6.27
CA ILE A 125 16.08 11.88 7.67
C ILE A 125 16.64 13.25 8.08
#